data_AF-A0A949Y776-F1
#
_entry.id   AF-A0A949Y776-F1
#
_cell.length_a   1.000
_cell.length_b   1.000
_cell.length_c   1.000
_cell.angle_alpha   90.00
_cell.angle_beta   90.00
_cell.angle_gamma   90.00
#
_symmetry.space_group_name_H-M   'P 1'
#
loop_
_entity.id
_entity.type
_entity.pdbx_description
1 polymer ?
#
loop_
_entity_poly.entity_id
_entity_poly.type
_entity_poly.pdbx_seq_one_letter_code
_entity_poly.pdbx_strand_id
1 'polypeptide(L)'
;MPRFTVRVELHGAEDDREVYDRLHSTMKKHGFSRTISFGNVRYELPSAEYNRTGDSLIGKDVLEDAKAAAEEVWEDFAILVTQTQESRLRWNLKKVK
;
A
#
# COMPACT_ATOMS: atom_id res chain seq x y z
N MET A 1 1.76 4.41 17.39
CA MET A 1 1.26 3.70 16.21
C MET A 1 2.37 3.32 15.22
N PRO A 2 2.64 2.01 15.01
CA PRO A 2 3.39 1.46 13.88
C PRO A 2 2.94 2.02 12.52
N ARG A 3 3.91 2.27 11.64
CA ARG A 3 3.68 2.79 10.29
C ARG A 3 4.38 1.93 9.27
N PHE A 4 3.64 1.50 8.26
CA PHE A 4 4.12 0.65 7.19
C PHE A 4 3.92 1.31 5.84
N THR A 5 4.91 1.13 4.98
CA THR A 5 4.76 1.29 3.53
C THR A 5 4.84 -0.10 2.92
N VAL A 6 3.84 -0.44 2.11
CA VAL A 6 3.74 -1.73 1.42
C VAL A 6 3.77 -1.47 -0.08
N ARG A 7 4.67 -2.15 -0.79
CA ARG A 7 4.67 -2.18 -2.26
C ARG A 7 4.20 -3.56 -2.70
N VAL A 8 3.27 -3.59 -3.65
CA VAL A 8 2.81 -4.83 -4.30
C VAL A 8 3.11 -4.72 -5.78
N GLU A 9 3.76 -5.71 -6.36
CA GLU A 9 4.03 -5.76 -7.80
C GLU A 9 3.34 -7.00 -8.37
N LEU A 10 2.53 -6.82 -9.40
CA LEU A 10 1.83 -7.91 -10.09
C LEU A 10 2.63 -8.29 -11.34
N HIS A 11 3.26 -9.47 -11.33
CA HIS A 11 4.14 -9.90 -12.41
C HIS A 11 3.34 -10.26 -13.66
N GLY A 12 3.77 -9.72 -14.81
CA GLY A 12 3.10 -9.89 -16.09
C GLY A 12 1.83 -9.05 -16.27
N ALA A 13 1.49 -8.20 -15.30
CA ALA A 13 0.34 -7.30 -15.34
C ALA A 13 0.74 -5.84 -15.05
N GLU A 14 2.02 -5.49 -15.20
CA GLU A 14 2.59 -4.20 -14.78
C GLU A 14 1.90 -3.00 -15.43
N ASP A 15 1.48 -3.14 -16.68
CA ASP A 15 0.80 -2.10 -17.45
C ASP A 15 -0.74 -2.25 -17.49
N ASP A 16 -1.29 -3.28 -16.84
CA ASP A 16 -2.73 -3.55 -16.81
C ASP A 16 -3.43 -2.69 -15.75
N ARG A 17 -4.01 -1.58 -16.21
CA ARG A 17 -4.70 -0.63 -15.34
C ARG A 17 -5.91 -1.22 -14.65
N GLU A 18 -6.67 -2.09 -15.32
CA GLU A 18 -7.90 -2.66 -14.74
C GLU A 18 -7.56 -3.64 -13.61
N VAL A 19 -6.49 -4.42 -13.78
CA VAL A 19 -5.97 -5.31 -12.74
C VAL A 19 -5.46 -4.49 -11.55
N TYR A 20 -4.74 -3.40 -11.77
CA TYR A 20 -4.29 -2.53 -10.67
C TYR A 20 -5.44 -1.80 -9.97
N ASP A 21 -6.49 -1.39 -10.68
CA ASP A 21 -7.69 -0.79 -10.06
C ASP A 21 -8.43 -1.79 -9.16
N ARG A 22 -8.46 -3.08 -9.55
CA ARG A 22 -8.94 -4.17 -8.69
C ARG A 22 -8.05 -4.35 -7.47
N LEU A 23 -6.72 -4.39 -7.65
CA LEU A 23 -5.77 -4.46 -6.53
C LEU A 23 -5.98 -3.30 -5.55
N HIS A 24 -6.10 -2.07 -6.04
CA HIS A 24 -6.34 -0.88 -5.23
C HIS A 24 -7.61 -1.00 -4.40
N SER A 25 -8.68 -1.51 -5.01
CA SER A 25 -9.96 -1.72 -4.36
C SER A 25 -9.89 -2.81 -3.29
N THR A 26 -9.21 -3.93 -3.56
CA THR A 26 -9.05 -5.03 -2.61
C THR A 26 -8.13 -4.64 -1.45
N MET A 27 -6.98 -4.02 -1.71
CA MET A 27 -6.10 -3.48 -0.67
C MET A 27 -6.86 -2.52 0.26
N LYS A 28 -7.75 -1.69 -0.27
CA LYS A 28 -8.60 -0.82 0.55
C LYS A 28 -9.56 -1.60 1.46
N LYS A 29 -10.13 -2.73 1.01
CA LYS A 29 -11.00 -3.60 1.84
C LYS A 29 -10.23 -4.22 3.00
N HIS A 30 -8.97 -4.59 2.78
CA HIS A 30 -8.04 -5.05 3.82
C HIS A 30 -7.48 -3.89 4.67
N GLY A 31 -7.94 -2.66 4.42
CA GLY A 31 -7.69 -1.43 5.19
C GLY A 31 -6.32 -0.80 4.94
N PHE A 32 -5.73 -1.07 3.79
CA PHE A 32 -4.63 -0.29 3.26
C PHE A 32 -5.15 1.01 2.63
N SER A 33 -4.32 2.04 2.59
CA SER A 33 -4.65 3.31 1.94
C SER A 33 -3.61 3.66 0.89
N ARG A 34 -4.07 4.09 -0.29
CA ARG A 34 -3.20 4.68 -1.32
C ARG A 34 -2.76 6.11 -1.00
N THR A 35 -3.05 6.58 0.21
CA THR A 35 -2.77 7.94 0.64
C THR A 35 -2.03 7.97 1.97
N ILE A 36 -1.24 9.02 2.14
CA ILE A 36 -0.42 9.28 3.32
C ILE A 36 -0.57 10.74 3.73
N SER A 37 -0.65 11.00 5.04
CA SER A 37 -0.74 12.35 5.59
C SER A 37 0.64 12.86 6.02
N PHE A 38 0.93 14.11 5.67
CA PHE A 38 2.06 14.88 6.19
C PHE A 38 1.54 16.21 6.74
N GLY A 39 1.44 16.33 8.06
CA GLY A 39 0.70 17.41 8.71
C GLY A 39 -0.79 17.36 8.30
N ASN A 40 -1.32 18.51 7.89
CA ASN A 40 -2.73 18.65 7.48
C ASN A 40 -2.96 18.34 5.98
N VAL A 41 -1.93 17.89 5.26
CA VAL A 41 -2.04 17.63 3.81
C VAL A 41 -1.96 16.13 3.54
N ARG A 42 -2.93 15.63 2.76
CA ARG A 42 -2.98 14.25 2.29
C ARG A 42 -2.38 14.16 0.88
N TYR A 43 -1.56 13.14 0.65
CA TYR A 43 -0.89 12.88 -0.61
C TYR A 43 -1.24 11.49 -1.12
N GLU A 44 -1.27 11.33 -2.43
CA GLU A 44 -1.32 10.03 -3.09
C GLU A 44 0.08 9.41 -3.09
N LEU A 45 0.16 8.13 -2.73
CA LEU A 45 1.39 7.36 -2.84
C LEU A 45 1.68 7.00 -4.30
N PRO A 46 2.94 6.67 -4.65
CA PRO A 46 3.28 6.10 -5.95
C PRO A 46 2.42 4.88 -6.31
N SER A 47 2.43 4.52 -7.60
CA SER A 47 1.71 3.35 -8.09
C SER A 47 2.10 2.11 -7.29
N ALA A 48 1.07 1.36 -6.90
CA ALA A 48 1.21 0.11 -6.14
C ALA A 48 1.91 0.23 -4.77
N GLU A 49 1.99 1.44 -4.22
CA GLU A 49 2.38 1.68 -2.84
C GLU A 49 1.16 1.99 -1.97
N TYR A 50 1.22 1.47 -0.74
CA TYR A 50 0.15 1.55 0.22
C TYR A 50 0.67 1.91 1.61
N ASN A 51 -0.12 2.68 2.34
CA ASN A 51 0.09 3.01 3.74
C ASN A 51 -0.81 2.15 4.62
N ARG A 52 -0.24 1.62 5.71
CA ARG A 52 -0.97 0.92 6.77
C ARG A 52 -0.44 1.37 8.13
N THR A 53 -1.37 1.66 9.04
CA THR A 53 -1.05 2.14 10.40
C THR A 53 -2.09 1.59 11.37
N GLY A 54 -1.66 1.19 12.57
CA GLY A 54 -2.55 0.71 13.63
C GLY A 54 -1.76 0.36 14.88
N ASP A 55 -2.29 0.63 16.07
CA ASP A 55 -1.51 0.56 17.32
C ASP A 55 -1.00 -0.84 17.67
N SER A 56 -1.70 -1.88 17.22
CA SER A 56 -1.36 -3.29 17.47
C SER A 56 -0.87 -4.02 16.22
N LEU A 57 -0.62 -3.32 15.10
CA LEU A 57 -0.16 -3.97 13.88
C LEU A 57 1.32 -4.34 13.96
N ILE A 58 1.63 -5.59 13.64
CA ILE A 58 3.00 -6.07 13.43
C ILE A 58 3.25 -6.35 11.94
N GLY A 59 4.51 -6.32 11.53
CA GLY A 59 4.87 -6.48 10.11
C GLY A 59 4.41 -7.79 9.47
N LYS A 60 4.34 -8.88 10.25
CA LYS A 60 3.83 -10.17 9.77
C LYS A 60 2.35 -10.09 9.40
N ASP A 61 1.52 -9.52 10.26
CA ASP A 61 0.08 -9.37 10.00
C ASP A 61 -0.16 -8.47 8.78
N VAL A 62 0.62 -7.40 8.65
CA VAL A 62 0.55 -6.52 7.48
C VAL A 62 0.94 -7.23 6.18
N LEU A 63 1.92 -8.14 6.22
CA LEU A 63 2.29 -8.95 5.07
C LEU A 63 1.20 -9.95 4.69
N GLU A 64 0.63 -10.66 5.67
CA GLU A 64 -0.45 -11.62 5.43
C GLU A 64 -1.72 -10.92 4.90
N ASP A 65 -2.09 -9.77 5.46
CA ASP A 65 -3.21 -8.94 4.96
C ASP A 65 -2.97 -8.51 3.50
N ALA A 66 -1.75 -8.07 3.17
CA ALA A 66 -1.40 -7.65 1.80
C ALA A 66 -1.38 -8.83 0.83
N LYS A 67 -0.91 -9.99 1.29
CA LYS A 67 -0.91 -11.24 0.51
C LYS A 67 -2.34 -11.68 0.20
N ALA A 68 -3.20 -11.78 1.21
CA ALA A 68 -4.61 -12.14 1.02
C ALA A 68 -5.30 -11.19 0.02
N ALA A 69 -5.01 -9.89 0.10
CA ALA A 69 -5.55 -8.92 -0.83
C ALA A 69 -5.04 -9.08 -2.27
N ALA A 70 -3.76 -9.43 -2.47
CA ALA A 70 -3.18 -9.64 -3.79
C ALA A 70 -3.66 -10.94 -4.45
N GLU A 71 -3.78 -12.03 -3.67
CA GLU A 71 -4.27 -13.34 -4.12
C GLU A 71 -5.71 -13.30 -4.68
N GLU A 72 -6.55 -12.37 -4.21
CA GLU A 72 -7.89 -12.15 -4.77
C GLU A 72 -7.89 -11.57 -6.19
N VAL A 73 -6.76 -11.04 -6.65
CA VAL A 73 -6.66 -10.25 -7.88
C VAL A 73 -5.80 -10.91 -8.94
N TRP A 74 -4.65 -11.46 -8.55
CA TRP A 74 -3.65 -11.99 -9.46
C TRP A 74 -2.86 -13.16 -8.85
N GLU A 75 -2.38 -14.07 -9.69
CA GLU A 75 -1.72 -15.31 -9.23
C GLU A 75 -0.22 -15.14 -8.95
N ASP A 76 0.48 -14.30 -9.71
CA ASP A 76 1.94 -14.11 -9.61
C ASP A 76 2.30 -12.68 -9.17
N PHE A 77 2.74 -12.52 -7.92
CA PHE A 77 2.99 -11.20 -7.34
C PHE A 77 4.11 -11.20 -6.31
N ALA A 78 4.71 -10.03 -6.11
CA ALA A 78 5.70 -9.77 -5.08
C ALA A 78 5.22 -8.69 -4.10
N ILE A 79 5.59 -8.82 -2.82
CA ILE A 79 5.23 -7.87 -1.76
C ILE A 79 6.46 -7.49 -0.95
N LEU A 80 6.66 -6.19 -0.75
CA LEU A 80 7.64 -5.65 0.19
C LEU A 80 6.92 -4.83 1.26
N VAL A 81 7.07 -5.24 2.52
CA VAL A 81 6.57 -4.50 3.69
C VAL A 81 7.74 -3.85 4.41
N THR A 82 7.71 -2.52 4.55
CA THR A 82 8.69 -1.76 5.32
C THR A 82 8.02 -1.06 6.50
N GLN A 83 8.43 -1.40 7.71
CA GLN A 83 8.08 -0.66 8.91
C GLN A 83 9.05 0.49 9.15
N THR A 84 8.55 1.67 9.51
CA THR A 84 9.40 2.81 9.87
C THR A 84 9.06 3.37 11.24
N GLN A 85 10.09 3.58 12.05
CA GLN A 85 10.00 4.36 13.29
C GLN A 85 10.26 5.85 13.04
N GLU A 86 11.05 6.14 12.02
CA GLU A 86 11.40 7.50 11.59
C GLU A 86 10.33 8.11 10.67
N SER A 87 10.51 9.40 10.40
CA SER A 87 9.70 10.14 9.44
C SER A 87 9.94 9.64 8.02
N ARG A 88 8.85 9.43 7.27
CA ARG A 88 8.93 9.21 5.82
C ARG A 88 9.28 10.53 5.14
N LEU A 89 10.11 10.48 4.10
CA LEU A 89 10.42 11.65 3.28
C LEU A 89 9.61 11.56 1.98
N ARG A 90 9.31 12.72 1.38
CA ARG A 90 8.55 12.79 0.13
C ARG A 90 9.08 13.88 -0.78
N TRP A 91 8.95 13.66 -2.08
CA TRP A 91 9.18 14.65 -3.12
C TRP A 91 8.13 14.47 -4.23
N ASN A 92 7.54 15.57 -4.70
CA ASN A 92 6.59 15.59 -5.83
C ASN A 92 5.37 14.63 -5.76
N LEU A 93 4.95 14.18 -4.57
CA LEU A 93 3.68 13.44 -4.44
C LEU A 93 2.49 14.35 -4.74
N LYS A 94 1.48 13.80 -5.43
CA LYS A 94 0.25 14.52 -5.77
C LYS A 94 -0.58 14.75 -4.51
N LYS A 95 -1.07 15.97 -4.31
CA LYS A 95 -2.01 16.28 -3.21
C LYS A 95 -3.38 15.72 -3.56
N VAL A 96 -4.01 15.06 -2.58
CA VAL A 96 -5.43 14.69 -2.67
C VAL A 96 -6.24 15.93 -2.28
N LYS A 97 -7.16 16.35 -3.15
CA LYS A 97 -8.09 17.44 -2.86
C LYS A 97 -9.17 16.99 -1.89
#